data_AF-A0A2P6WI21-F1
#
_entry.id   AF-A0A2P6WI21-F1
#
_cell.length_a   1.000
_cell.length_b   1.000
_cell.length_c   1.000
_cell.angle_alpha   90.00
_cell.angle_beta   90.00
_cell.angle_gamma   90.00
#
_symmetry.space_group_name_H-M   'P 1'
#
loop_
_entity.id
_entity.type
_entity.pdbx_description
1 polymer ?
#
loop_
_entity_poly.entity_id
_entity_poly.type
_entity_poly.pdbx_seq_one_letter_code
_entity_poly.pdbx_strand_id
1 'polypeptide(L)'
;MRSQLIRVVIGSALLLASALFVSAQQQYGAKDSEEKLTKAEAKELSRSQKPQDHLRLAAYFRHEAREQEKMAEIHEEMLIATPGSMAGPVAVRTELQMQSRDFADNARRAARSALDMAREQEAIAARLQQYGTKPR
;
A
#
# COMPACT_ATOMS: atom_id res chain seq x y z
N MET A 1 33.36 -21.80 -31.01
CA MET A 1 32.04 -22.23 -30.47
C MET A 1 31.87 -22.06 -28.94
N ARG A 2 32.91 -21.73 -28.16
CA ARG A 2 32.81 -21.55 -26.69
C ARG A 2 32.24 -20.19 -26.22
N SER A 3 32.18 -19.18 -27.09
CA SER A 3 31.76 -17.81 -26.73
C SER A 3 30.24 -17.60 -26.73
N GLN A 4 29.45 -18.44 -27.41
CA GLN A 4 27.99 -18.28 -27.44
C GLN A 4 27.29 -18.92 -26.23
N LEU A 5 27.86 -20.00 -25.67
CA LEU A 5 27.32 -20.68 -24.49
C LEU A 5 27.37 -19.79 -23.24
N ILE A 6 28.41 -18.94 -23.09
CA ILE A 6 28.57 -18.05 -21.94
C ILE A 6 27.49 -16.94 -21.94
N ARG A 7 27.13 -16.42 -23.12
CA ARG A 7 26.10 -15.37 -23.24
C ARG A 7 24.70 -15.87 -22.95
N VAL A 8 24.40 -17.12 -23.30
CA VAL A 8 23.11 -17.75 -22.99
C VAL A 8 22.97 -17.99 -21.48
N VAL A 9 24.01 -18.50 -20.81
CA VAL A 9 23.97 -18.77 -19.36
C VAL A 9 23.78 -17.49 -18.53
N ILE A 10 24.39 -16.37 -18.92
CA ILE A 10 24.22 -15.08 -18.22
C ILE A 10 22.82 -14.49 -18.46
N GLY A 11 22.28 -14.63 -19.68
CA GLY A 11 20.91 -14.20 -20.00
C GLY A 11 19.84 -15.00 -19.25
N SER A 12 20.04 -16.31 -19.08
CA SER A 12 19.15 -17.18 -18.30
C SER A 12 19.17 -16.88 -16.81
N ALA A 13 20.32 -16.51 -16.24
CA ALA A 13 20.43 -16.15 -14.83
C ALA A 13 19.71 -14.83 -14.49
N LEU A 14 19.74 -13.85 -15.40
CA LEU A 14 19.01 -12.59 -15.26
C LEU A 14 17.48 -12.77 -15.37
N LEU A 15 17.02 -13.65 -16.26
CA LEU A 15 15.58 -13.95 -16.39
C LEU A 15 15.01 -14.71 -15.18
N LEU A 16 15.78 -15.61 -14.57
CA LEU A 16 15.37 -16.30 -13.33
C LEU A 16 15.25 -15.33 -12.14
N ALA A 17 16.10 -14.30 -12.05
CA ALA A 17 16.02 -13.30 -10.99
C ALA A 17 14.73 -12.47 -11.07
N SER A 18 14.27 -12.12 -12.28
CA SER A 18 12.98 -11.44 -12.48
C SER A 18 11.76 -12.33 -12.25
N ALA A 19 11.85 -13.64 -12.55
CA ALA A 19 10.73 -14.57 -12.35
C ALA A 19 10.41 -14.81 -10.86
N LEU A 20 11.40 -14.70 -9.97
CA LEU A 20 11.21 -14.79 -8.51
C LEU A 20 10.53 -13.55 -7.92
N PHE A 21 10.66 -12.38 -8.57
CA PHE A 21 9.94 -11.17 -8.14
C PHE A 21 8.47 -11.18 -8.55
N VAL A 22 8.14 -11.71 -9.73
CA VAL A 22 6.75 -11.75 -10.22
C VAL A 22 5.92 -12.83 -9.48
N SER A 23 6.54 -13.95 -9.12
CA SER A 23 5.87 -15.02 -8.37
C SER A 23 5.54 -14.66 -6.93
N ALA A 24 6.28 -13.72 -6.31
CA ALA A 24 5.91 -13.17 -5.01
C ALA A 24 4.66 -12.27 -5.07
N GLN A 25 4.41 -11.55 -6.17
CA GLN A 25 3.16 -10.79 -6.30
C GLN A 25 1.96 -11.68 -6.62
N GLN A 26 2.13 -12.74 -7.41
CA GLN A 26 1.01 -13.57 -7.86
C GLN A 26 0.54 -14.60 -6.81
N GLN A 27 1.42 -15.08 -5.92
CA GLN A 27 1.01 -16.05 -4.90
C GLN A 27 0.32 -15.40 -3.68
N TYR A 28 0.48 -14.09 -3.49
CA TYR A 28 -0.24 -13.31 -2.47
C TYR A 28 -1.43 -12.53 -3.03
N GLY A 29 -1.56 -12.41 -4.35
CA GLY A 29 -2.71 -11.76 -5.00
C GLY A 29 -3.96 -12.63 -5.16
N ALA A 30 -3.97 -13.87 -4.67
CA ALA A 30 -5.03 -14.85 -4.97
C ALA A 30 -5.77 -15.40 -3.73
N LYS A 31 -5.68 -14.75 -2.58
CA LYS A 31 -6.55 -15.04 -1.43
C LYS A 31 -7.08 -13.74 -0.83
N ASP A 32 -8.07 -13.18 -1.50
CA ASP A 32 -9.02 -12.20 -0.98
C ASP A 32 -9.93 -12.80 0.11
N SER A 33 -9.36 -13.53 1.07
CA SER A 33 -9.94 -13.56 2.40
C SER A 33 -9.27 -12.42 3.15
N GLU A 34 -9.73 -11.19 2.89
CA GLU A 34 -9.39 -9.98 3.64
C GLU A 34 -9.85 -10.17 5.10
N GLU A 35 -9.11 -10.95 5.87
CA GLU A 35 -9.17 -10.87 7.33
C GLU A 35 -8.63 -9.48 7.68
N LYS A 36 -9.55 -8.52 7.87
CA LYS A 36 -9.21 -7.14 8.22
C LYS A 36 -8.42 -7.16 9.52
N LEU A 37 -7.12 -6.87 9.43
CA LEU A 37 -6.28 -6.72 10.61
C LEU A 37 -6.78 -5.53 11.44
N THR A 38 -7.01 -5.79 12.72
CA THR A 38 -7.23 -4.75 13.72
C THR A 38 -5.93 -3.99 13.97
N LYS A 39 -6.04 -2.77 14.54
CA LYS A 39 -4.86 -1.98 14.94
C LYS A 39 -3.96 -2.72 15.94
N ALA A 40 -4.54 -3.56 16.80
CA ALA A 40 -3.79 -4.38 17.75
C ALA A 40 -2.96 -5.45 17.03
N GLU A 41 -3.57 -6.18 16.09
CA GLU A 41 -2.87 -7.20 15.30
C GLU A 41 -1.79 -6.59 14.41
N ALA A 42 -2.05 -5.44 13.79
CA ALA A 42 -1.04 -4.73 13.01
C ALA A 42 0.19 -4.36 13.86
N LYS A 43 -0.04 -3.92 15.10
CA LYS A 43 1.04 -3.62 16.05
C LYS A 43 1.82 -4.87 16.44
N GLU A 44 1.16 -6.00 16.66
CA GLU A 44 1.87 -7.25 16.95
C GLU A 44 2.71 -7.72 15.78
N LEU A 45 2.14 -7.74 14.56
CA LEU A 45 2.85 -8.14 13.35
C LEU A 45 4.07 -7.25 13.08
N SER A 46 4.04 -5.98 13.47
CA SER A 46 5.17 -5.04 13.24
C SER A 46 6.48 -5.46 13.92
N ARG A 47 6.39 -6.36 14.92
CA ARG A 47 7.52 -6.89 15.68
C ARG A 47 7.97 -8.27 15.18
N SER A 48 7.24 -8.86 14.25
CA SER A 48 7.58 -10.18 13.72
C SER A 48 8.89 -10.12 12.94
N GLN A 49 9.59 -11.24 12.88
CA GLN A 49 10.73 -11.44 11.97
C GLN A 49 10.36 -12.36 10.80
N LYS A 50 9.08 -12.71 10.67
CA LYS A 50 8.59 -13.54 9.57
C LYS A 50 8.28 -12.64 8.38
N PRO A 51 8.89 -12.87 7.21
CA PRO A 51 8.59 -12.09 6.01
C PRO A 51 7.09 -12.02 5.68
N GLN A 52 6.36 -13.11 5.91
CA GLN A 52 4.94 -13.22 5.62
C GLN A 52 4.09 -12.24 6.44
N ASP A 53 4.50 -11.95 7.68
CA ASP A 53 3.79 -11.02 8.57
C ASP A 53 3.96 -9.58 8.07
N HIS A 54 5.14 -9.23 7.55
CA HIS A 54 5.36 -7.93 6.91
C HIS A 54 4.58 -7.78 5.59
N LEU A 55 4.43 -8.85 4.80
CA LEU A 55 3.57 -8.81 3.61
C LEU A 55 2.09 -8.62 3.97
N ARG A 56 1.63 -9.21 5.09
CA ARG A 56 0.28 -8.96 5.63
C ARG A 56 0.11 -7.50 6.07
N LEU A 57 1.12 -6.92 6.72
CA LEU A 57 1.11 -5.49 7.06
C LEU A 57 1.08 -4.58 5.82
N ALA A 58 1.82 -4.94 4.77
CA ALA A 58 1.77 -4.20 3.51
C ALA A 58 0.36 -4.21 2.91
N ALA A 59 -0.31 -5.37 2.92
CA ALA A 59 -1.70 -5.48 2.48
C ALA A 59 -2.65 -4.63 3.34
N TYR A 60 -2.49 -4.63 4.67
CA TYR A 60 -3.25 -3.78 5.58
C TYR A 60 -3.09 -2.29 5.24
N PHE A 61 -1.86 -1.81 5.09
CA PHE A 61 -1.61 -0.41 4.78
C PHE A 61 -2.11 0.00 3.38
N ARG A 62 -2.11 -0.90 2.39
CA ARG A 62 -2.77 -0.65 1.11
C ARG A 62 -4.28 -0.51 1.25
N HIS A 63 -4.91 -1.32 2.09
CA HIS A 63 -6.32 -1.18 2.39
C HIS A 63 -6.61 0.16 3.07
N GLU A 64 -5.83 0.54 4.10
CA GLU A 64 -5.95 1.86 4.74
C GLU A 64 -5.79 3.01 3.72
N ALA A 65 -4.85 2.90 2.78
CA ALA A 65 -4.70 3.91 1.74
C ALA A 65 -5.97 4.06 0.88
N ARG A 66 -6.58 2.96 0.46
CA ARG A 66 -7.84 2.97 -0.30
C ARG A 66 -8.99 3.59 0.48
N GLU A 67 -9.13 3.24 1.76
CA GLU A 67 -10.16 3.82 2.62
C GLU A 67 -9.98 5.33 2.77
N GLN A 68 -8.74 5.81 2.94
CA GLN A 68 -8.45 7.24 3.02
C GLN A 68 -8.71 7.96 1.69
N GLU A 69 -8.40 7.36 0.54
CA GLU A 69 -8.76 7.92 -0.77
C GLU A 69 -10.28 8.03 -0.92
N LYS A 70 -11.03 6.99 -0.56
CA LYS A 70 -12.49 7.00 -0.58
C LYS A 70 -13.07 8.08 0.34
N MET A 71 -12.49 8.28 1.53
CA MET A 71 -12.90 9.37 2.42
C MET A 71 -12.63 10.75 1.79
N ALA A 72 -11.50 10.91 1.10
CA ALA A 72 -11.21 12.15 0.38
C ALA A 72 -12.25 12.42 -0.72
N GLU A 73 -12.59 11.40 -1.51
CA GLU A 73 -13.61 11.48 -2.56
C GLU A 73 -14.97 11.88 -2.00
N ILE A 74 -15.43 11.25 -0.90
CA ILE A 74 -16.70 11.61 -0.23
C ILE A 74 -16.71 13.09 0.18
N HIS A 75 -15.60 13.60 0.72
CA HIS A 75 -15.50 14.99 1.13
C HIS A 75 -15.48 15.97 -0.06
N GLU A 76 -14.96 15.56 -1.21
CA GLU A 76 -15.03 16.35 -2.44
C GLU A 76 -16.41 16.29 -3.10
N GLU A 77 -17.05 15.14 -3.11
CA GLU A 77 -18.42 14.98 -3.58
C GLU A 77 -19.38 15.86 -2.77
N MET A 78 -19.20 15.95 -1.45
CA MET A 78 -19.95 16.89 -0.62
C MET A 78 -19.74 18.35 -1.04
N LEU A 79 -18.54 18.74 -1.48
CA LEU A 79 -18.30 20.10 -1.98
C LEU A 79 -19.09 20.38 -3.27
N ILE A 80 -19.16 19.40 -4.16
CA ILE A 80 -19.85 19.49 -5.45
C ILE A 80 -21.38 19.44 -5.27
N ALA A 81 -21.87 18.56 -4.39
CA ALA A 81 -23.28 18.34 -4.10
C ALA A 81 -23.92 19.42 -3.21
N THR A 82 -23.19 20.49 -2.87
CA THR A 82 -23.74 21.65 -2.13
C THR A 82 -24.00 22.88 -3.03
N PRO A 83 -24.86 22.82 -4.08
CA PRO A 83 -25.41 24.01 -4.69
C PRO A 83 -26.60 24.49 -3.84
N GLY A 84 -26.36 25.46 -2.96
CA GLY A 84 -27.41 26.39 -2.50
C GLY A 84 -28.47 25.93 -1.49
N SER A 85 -28.41 24.72 -0.90
CA SER A 85 -29.51 24.22 -0.03
C SER A 85 -29.33 24.39 1.49
N MET A 86 -28.16 24.83 1.99
CA MET A 86 -28.01 25.15 3.41
C MET A 86 -28.44 26.60 3.63
N ALA A 87 -29.67 26.81 4.13
CA ALA A 87 -30.22 28.12 4.50
C ALA A 87 -29.49 28.72 5.72
N GLY A 88 -28.21 29.05 5.57
CA GLY A 88 -27.35 29.63 6.59
C GLY A 88 -26.50 30.79 6.05
N PRO A 89 -25.82 31.55 6.93
CA PRO A 89 -25.03 32.71 6.54
C PRO A 89 -23.91 32.34 5.54
N VAL A 90 -23.63 33.22 4.57
CA VAL A 90 -22.59 33.04 3.53
C VAL A 90 -21.20 32.71 4.11
N ALA A 91 -20.88 33.25 5.30
CA ALA A 91 -19.64 32.95 6.02
C ALA A 91 -19.53 31.47 6.43
N VAL A 92 -20.62 30.87 6.92
CA VAL A 92 -20.67 29.45 7.36
C VAL A 92 -20.52 28.51 6.16
N ARG A 93 -21.04 28.89 4.98
CA ARG A 93 -20.87 28.12 3.74
C ARG A 93 -19.40 28.06 3.29
N THR A 94 -18.69 29.18 3.39
CA THR A 94 -17.29 29.28 2.95
C THR A 94 -16.37 28.50 3.88
N GLU A 95 -16.65 28.54 5.19
CA GLU A 95 -15.89 27.80 6.20
C GLU A 95 -16.07 26.28 6.08
N LEU A 96 -17.29 25.79 5.89
CA LEU A 96 -17.55 24.35 5.68
C LEU A 96 -16.90 23.82 4.39
N GLN A 97 -16.88 24.63 3.33
CA GLN A 97 -16.22 24.25 2.08
C GLN A 97 -14.70 24.16 2.26
N MET A 98 -14.11 25.13 2.97
CA MET A 98 -12.69 25.11 3.31
C MET A 98 -12.35 23.89 4.18
N GLN A 99 -13.16 23.61 5.20
CA GLN A 99 -12.98 22.44 6.07
C GLN A 99 -13.06 21.13 5.27
N SER A 100 -14.05 20.94 4.41
CA SER A 100 -14.17 19.70 3.62
C SER A 100 -13.00 19.53 2.64
N ARG A 101 -12.49 20.62 2.06
CA ARG A 101 -11.28 20.59 1.22
C ARG A 101 -10.04 20.20 2.02
N ASP A 102 -9.86 20.79 3.20
CA ASP A 102 -8.76 20.45 4.11
C ASP A 102 -8.84 18.98 4.55
N PHE A 103 -10.04 18.46 4.79
CA PHE A 103 -10.26 17.03 5.07
C PHE A 103 -9.82 16.16 3.90
N ALA A 104 -10.25 16.46 2.67
CA ALA A 104 -9.88 15.70 1.48
C ALA A 104 -8.35 15.69 1.27
N ASP A 105 -7.70 16.84 1.44
CA ASP A 105 -6.25 16.95 1.30
C ASP A 105 -5.50 16.19 2.41
N ASN A 106 -5.99 16.24 3.64
CA ASN A 106 -5.45 15.45 4.76
C ASN A 106 -5.61 13.94 4.53
N ALA A 107 -6.79 13.51 4.08
CA ALA A 107 -7.05 12.11 3.78
C ALA A 107 -6.13 11.59 2.67
N ARG A 108 -5.91 12.36 1.59
CA ARG A 108 -4.90 12.01 0.56
C ARG A 108 -3.47 11.95 1.08
N ARG A 109 -3.09 12.85 2.00
CA ARG A 109 -1.78 12.77 2.67
C ARG A 109 -1.67 11.48 3.49
N ALA A 110 -2.71 11.11 4.22
CA ALA A 110 -2.76 9.87 4.97
C ALA A 110 -2.67 8.64 4.04
N ALA A 111 -3.39 8.65 2.91
CA ALA A 111 -3.31 7.59 1.91
C ALA A 111 -1.89 7.38 1.37
N ARG A 112 -1.21 8.47 0.98
CA ARG A 112 0.19 8.42 0.54
C ARG A 112 1.12 7.87 1.62
N SER A 113 0.97 8.34 2.87
CA SER A 113 1.75 7.82 3.99
C SER A 113 1.52 6.32 4.22
N ALA A 114 0.29 5.85 4.06
CA ALA A 114 -0.03 4.43 4.17
C ALA A 114 0.59 3.61 3.03
N LEU A 115 0.60 4.11 1.80
CA LEU A 115 1.31 3.47 0.69
C LEU A 115 2.83 3.39 0.94
N ASP A 116 3.43 4.43 1.51
CA ASP A 116 4.84 4.42 1.85
C ASP A 116 5.16 3.40 2.95
N MET A 117 4.31 3.30 3.98
CA MET A 117 4.41 2.24 4.98
C MET A 117 4.27 0.85 4.35
N ALA A 118 3.35 0.65 3.40
CA ALA A 118 3.21 -0.62 2.70
C ALA A 118 4.51 -1.02 1.97
N ARG A 119 5.12 -0.09 1.24
CA ARG A 119 6.41 -0.31 0.55
C ARG A 119 7.54 -0.64 1.52
N GLU A 120 7.58 0.02 2.68
CA GLU A 120 8.58 -0.26 3.70
C GLU A 120 8.45 -1.69 4.24
N GLN A 121 7.23 -2.14 4.51
CA GLN A 121 7.00 -3.51 4.98
C GLN A 121 7.39 -4.55 3.92
N GLU A 122 7.14 -4.29 2.63
CA GLU A 122 7.61 -5.16 1.54
C GLU A 122 9.14 -5.21 1.47
N ALA A 123 9.80 -4.07 1.65
CA ALA A 123 11.26 -4.02 1.68
C ALA A 123 11.83 -4.80 2.88
N ILE A 124 11.19 -4.74 4.05
CA ILE A 124 11.56 -5.55 5.22
C ILE A 124 11.37 -7.04 4.92
N ALA A 125 10.22 -7.42 4.36
CA ALA A 125 9.95 -8.81 3.97
C ALA A 125 11.02 -9.35 3.01
N ALA A 126 11.37 -8.57 1.98
CA ALA A 126 12.40 -8.93 1.00
C ALA A 126 13.78 -9.13 1.65
N ARG A 127 14.17 -8.23 2.58
CA ARG A 127 15.43 -8.37 3.32
C ARG A 127 15.44 -9.66 4.16
N LEU A 128 14.36 -9.92 4.90
CA LEU A 128 14.26 -11.11 5.76
C LEU A 128 14.33 -12.42 4.95
N GLN A 129 13.72 -12.47 3.76
CA GLN A 129 13.82 -13.61 2.85
C GLN A 129 15.26 -13.83 2.34
N GLN A 130 16.00 -12.75 2.05
CA GLN A 130 17.39 -12.84 1.62
C GLN A 130 18.33 -13.34 2.74
N TYR A 131 18.07 -12.98 4.00
CA TYR A 131 18.86 -13.48 5.13
C TYR A 131 18.55 -14.96 5.45
N GLY A 132 17.32 -15.41 5.28
CA GLY A 132 16.94 -16.81 5.51
C GLY A 132 17.47 -17.81 4.46
N THR A 133 17.90 -17.33 3.30
CA THR A 133 18.34 -18.14 2.16
C THR A 133 19.86 -18.23 1.98
N LYS A 134 20.64 -17.50 2.81
CA LYS A 134 22.11 -17.64 2.81
C LYS A 134 22.53 -18.87 3.62
N PRO A 135 23.21 -19.87 3.01
CA PRO A 135 23.80 -20.97 3.78
C PRO A 135 24.87 -20.41 4.72
N ARG A 136 24.90 -20.91 5.97
CA ARG A 136 25.95 -20.64 6.95
C ARG A 136 27.27 -21.27 6.53
#